data_AF-A0A1U7EWN4-F1
#
_entry.id   AF-A0A1U7EWN4-F1
#
_cell.length_a   1.000
_cell.length_b   1.000
_cell.length_c   1.000
_cell.angle_alpha   90.00
_cell.angle_beta   90.00
_cell.angle_gamma   90.00
#
_symmetry.space_group_name_H-M   'P 1'
#
loop_
_entity.id
_entity.type
_entity.pdbx_description
1 polymer ?
#
loop_
_entity_poly.entity_id
_entity_poly.type
_entity_poly.pdbx_seq_one_letter_code
_entity_poly.pdbx_strand_id
1 'polypeptide(L)' 'MDDQTHADNERVAMLRAVAEDVRDDSSESEQLAALLYRVSDLYDPKEETTPEDIYRNMRTILRVSEQGGLPERGED' A
#
# COMPACT_ATOMS: atom_id res chain seq x y z
N MET A 1 1.75 13.31 -24.35
CA MET A 1 2.03 13.17 -22.90
C MET A 1 0.74 12.98 -22.12
N ASP A 2 -0.36 13.63 -22.55
CA ASP A 2 -1.69 13.53 -21.92
C ASP A 2 -2.24 12.10 -21.77
N ASP A 3 -1.96 11.22 -22.73
CA ASP A 3 -2.43 9.82 -22.72
C ASP A 3 -1.82 8.99 -21.57
N GLN A 4 -0.52 9.18 -21.28
CA GLN A 4 0.16 8.49 -20.19
C GLN A 4 -0.38 8.95 -18.83
N THR A 5 -0.52 10.26 -18.63
CA THR A 5 -1.09 10.82 -17.40
C THR A 5 -2.55 10.39 -17.20
N HIS A 6 -3.33 10.28 -18.28
CA HIS A 6 -4.69 9.76 -18.18
C HIS A 6 -4.71 8.29 -17.73
N ALA A 7 -3.91 7.44 -18.38
CA ALA A 7 -3.79 6.03 -18.00
C ALA A 7 -3.27 5.83 -16.57
N ASP A 8 -2.35 6.70 -16.11
CA ASP A 8 -1.84 6.66 -14.74
C ASP A 8 -2.92 7.05 -13.72
N ASN A 9 -3.74 8.07 -14.00
CA ASN A 9 -4.89 8.41 -13.16
C ASN A 9 -5.92 7.27 -13.10
N GLU A 10 -6.18 6.58 -14.22
CA GLU A 10 -7.05 5.40 -14.24
C GLU A 10 -6.50 4.26 -13.38
N ARG A 11 -5.18 4.00 -13.45
CA ARG A 11 -4.52 3.00 -12.58
C ARG A 11 -4.63 3.36 -11.11
N VAL A 12 -4.40 4.63 -10.74
CA VAL A 12 -4.59 5.12 -9.36
C VAL A 12 -6.02 4.85 -8.90
N ALA A 13 -7.01 5.27 -9.69
CA ALA A 13 -8.42 5.11 -9.34
C ALA A 13 -8.81 3.64 -9.21
N MET A 14 -8.37 2.78 -10.13
CA MET A 14 -8.65 1.36 -10.11
C MET A 14 -8.06 0.67 -8.88
N LEU A 15 -6.78 0.94 -8.56
CA LEU A 15 -6.12 0.33 -7.41
C LEU A 15 -6.77 0.77 -6.08
N ARG A 16 -7.15 2.04 -5.97
CA ARG A 16 -7.85 2.56 -4.79
C ARG A 16 -9.26 1.99 -4.67
N ALA A 17 -9.99 1.82 -5.77
CA ALA A 17 -11.30 1.18 -5.76
C ALA A 17 -11.23 -0.28 -5.29
N VAL A 18 -10.24 -1.05 -5.77
CA VAL A 18 -10.00 -2.42 -5.29
C VAL A 18 -9.58 -2.43 -3.83
N ALA A 19 -8.76 -1.47 -3.39
CA ALA A 19 -8.37 -1.34 -1.99
C ALA A 19 -9.57 -1.15 -1.06
N GLU A 20 -10.55 -0.33 -1.45
CA GLU A 20 -11.79 -0.14 -0.69
C GLU A 20 -12.67 -1.41 -0.72
N ASP A 21 -12.76 -2.10 -1.85
CA ASP A 21 -13.59 -3.31 -2.01
C ASP A 21 -13.08 -4.48 -1.15
N VAL A 22 -11.76 -4.64 -1.04
CA VAL A 22 -11.17 -5.72 -0.23
C VAL A 22 -11.07 -5.39 1.24
N ARG A 23 -11.33 -4.15 1.66
CA ARG A 23 -11.18 -3.67 3.03
C ARG A 23 -12.37 -4.10 3.91
N ASP A 24 -12.04 -4.71 5.04
CA ASP A 24 -12.96 -5.26 6.04
C ASP A 24 -12.28 -5.22 7.43
N ASP A 25 -12.97 -5.66 8.47
CA ASP A 25 -12.53 -5.55 9.88
C ASP A 25 -11.39 -6.52 10.27
N SER A 26 -10.84 -7.28 9.32
CA SER A 26 -9.71 -8.17 9.57
C SER A 26 -8.38 -7.48 9.32
N SER A 27 -7.40 -7.73 10.20
CA SER A 27 -6.05 -7.16 10.07
C SER A 27 -5.39 -7.51 8.73
N GLU A 28 -5.66 -8.69 8.17
CA GLU A 28 -5.13 -9.12 6.87
C GLU A 28 -5.74 -8.31 5.70
N SER A 29 -7.04 -8.06 5.76
CA SER A 29 -7.75 -7.23 4.79
C SER A 29 -7.28 -5.78 4.84
N GLU A 30 -7.14 -5.20 6.04
CA GLU A 30 -6.60 -3.85 6.20
C GLU A 30 -5.17 -3.72 5.66
N GLN A 31 -4.32 -4.72 5.90
CA GLN A 31 -2.96 -4.78 5.36
C GLN A 31 -2.95 -4.84 3.83
N LEU A 32 -3.84 -5.66 3.23
CA LEU A 32 -3.97 -5.77 1.78
C LEU A 32 -4.46 -4.45 1.15
N ALA A 33 -5.46 -3.82 1.76
CA ALA A 33 -5.95 -2.51 1.33
C ALA A 33 -4.83 -1.46 1.38
N ALA A 34 -4.09 -1.38 2.49
CA ALA A 34 -2.98 -0.45 2.67
C ALA A 34 -1.86 -0.66 1.62
N LEU A 35 -1.55 -1.91 1.26
CA LEU A 35 -0.61 -2.22 0.19
C LEU A 35 -1.10 -1.68 -1.16
N LEU A 36 -2.37 -1.89 -1.50
CA LEU A 36 -2.94 -1.43 -2.76
C LEU A 36 -2.91 0.10 -2.88
N TYR A 37 -3.16 0.84 -1.79
CA TYR A 37 -2.96 2.29 -1.77
C TYR A 37 -1.51 2.67 -2.06
N ARG A 38 -0.56 2.02 -1.39
CA ARG A 38 0.86 2.32 -1.59
C ARG A 38 1.33 2.05 -3.02
N VAL A 39 0.83 0.99 -3.64
CA VAL A 39 1.10 0.69 -5.06
C VAL A 39 0.43 1.73 -5.96
N SER A 40 -0.76 2.24 -5.59
CA SER A 40 -1.42 3.31 -6.34
C SER A 40 -0.56 4.57 -6.41
N ASP A 41 0.16 4.91 -5.33
CA ASP A 41 1.01 6.09 -5.26
C ASP A 41 2.18 6.05 -6.27
N LEU A 42 2.56 4.88 -6.80
CA LEU A 42 3.57 4.79 -7.88
C LEU A 42 3.11 5.43 -9.19
N TYR A 43 1.79 5.51 -9.39
CA TYR A 43 1.18 6.04 -10.59
C TYR A 43 0.65 7.47 -10.37
N ASP A 44 0.67 7.99 -9.13
CA ASP A 44 0.26 9.36 -8.86
C ASP A 44 1.46 10.30 -9.01
N PRO A 45 1.49 11.19 -10.03
CA PRO A 45 2.61 12.11 -10.22
C PRO A 45 2.74 13.16 -9.10
N LYS A 46 1.78 13.25 -8.18
CA LYS A 46 1.84 14.11 -7.01
C LYS A 46 2.48 13.43 -5.80
N GLU A 47 2.66 12.11 -5.86
CA GLU A 47 3.27 11.33 -4.79
C GLU A 47 4.74 11.07 -5.11
N GLU A 48 5.61 11.19 -4.10
CA GLU A 48 7.03 10.86 -4.22
C GLU A 48 7.29 9.43 -3.74
N THR A 49 6.49 8.47 -4.21
CA THR A 49 6.63 7.06 -3.81
C THR A 49 7.51 6.31 -4.77
N THR A 50 8.51 5.60 -4.25
CA THR A 50 9.37 4.73 -5.05
C THR A 50 9.02 3.24 -4.85
N PRO A 51 9.37 2.37 -5.81
CA PRO A 51 9.25 0.93 -5.62
C PRO A 51 10.02 0.41 -4.41
N GLU A 52 11.14 1.05 -4.04
CA GLU A 52 11.92 0.68 -2.85
C GLU A 52 11.15 0.95 -1.55
N ASP A 53 10.39 2.06 -1.50
CA ASP A 53 9.55 2.40 -0.33
C ASP A 53 8.48 1.34 -0.09
N ILE A 54 7.85 0.87 -1.16
CA ILE A 54 6.86 -0.21 -1.11
C ILE A 54 7.50 -1.51 -0.63
N TYR A 55 8.65 -1.88 -1.19
CA TYR A 55 9.35 -3.10 -0.79
C TYR A 55 9.76 -3.09 0.69
N ARG A 56 10.27 -1.96 1.19
CA ARG A 56 10.64 -1.81 2.62
C ARG A 56 9.43 -1.93 3.53
N ASN A 57 8.31 -1.32 3.15
CA ASN A 57 7.06 -1.42 3.89
C ASN A 57 6.54 -2.87 3.93
N MET A 58 6.46 -3.53 2.77
CA MET A 58 6.04 -4.93 2.65
C MET A 58 6.91 -5.90 3.44
N ARG A 59 8.24 -5.73 3.37
CA ARG A 59 9.17 -6.58 4.12
C ARG A 59 9.04 -6.40 5.64
N THR A 60 8.55 -5.26 6.09
CA THR A 60 8.26 -5.00 7.50
C THR A 60 6.96 -5.68 7.90
N ILE A 61 5.89 -5.51 7.09
CA ILE A 61 4.60 -6.17 7.28
C ILE A 61 4.78 -7.69 7.37
N LEU A 62 5.40 -8.33 6.38
CA LEU A 62 5.60 -9.79 6.36
C LEU A 62 6.40 -10.29 7.57
N ARG A 63 7.46 -9.58 7.98
CA ARG A 63 8.25 -9.96 9.17
C ARG A 63 7.45 -9.87 10.46
N VAL A 64 6.54 -8.91 10.55
CA VAL A 64 5.65 -8.71 11.70
C VAL A 64 4.57 -9.79 11.73
N SER A 65 3.99 -10.15 10.58
CA SER A 65 3.03 -11.25 10.45
C SER A 65 3.65 -12.60 10.82
N GLU A 66 4.89 -12.86 10.38
CA GLU A 66 5.65 -14.09 10.72
C GLU A 66 5.99 -14.18 12.23
N GLN A 67 6.07 -13.05 12.94
CA GLN A 67 6.42 -12.98 14.37
C GLN A 67 5.20 -12.89 15.29
N GLY A 68 3.97 -12.88 14.75
CA GLY A 68 2.74 -12.84 15.54
C GLY A 68 2.33 -11.45 16.04
N GLY A 69 2.80 -10.37 15.41
CA GLY A 69 2.40 -8.99 15.75
C GLY A 69 3.56 -8.00 15.87
N LEU A 70 3.25 -6.70 15.90
CA LEU A 70 4.25 -5.63 16.07
C LEU A 70 4.86 -5.78 17.47
N PRO A 71 6.20 -5.74 17.63
CA PRO A 71 6.78 -5.69 18.95
C PRO A 71 6.26 -4.45 19.65
N GLU A 72 5.63 -4.63 20.82
CA GLU A 72 5.34 -3.50 21.71
C GLU A 72 6.64 -2.73 21.88
N ARG A 73 6.65 -1.45 21.49
CA ARG A 73 7.82 -0.62 21.74
C ARG A 73 8.02 -0.60 23.25
N GLY A 74 9.05 -1.29 23.72
CA GLY A 74 9.51 -1.18 25.09
C GLY A 74 9.81 0.28 25.38
N GLU A 75 9.10 0.84 26.35
CA GLU A 75 9.48 2.06 27.02
C GLU A 75 10.74 1.75 27.84
N ASP A 76 11.83 2.44 27.55
CA ASP A 76 12.99 2.64 28.43
C ASP A 76 13.27 4.15 28.49
#